data_AF-A0A7V6W214-F1
#
_entry.id   AF-A0A7V6W214-F1
#
_cell.length_a   1.000
_cell.length_b   1.000
_cell.length_c   1.000
_cell.angle_alpha   90.00
_cell.angle_beta   90.00
_cell.angle_gamma   90.00
#
_symmetry.space_group_name_H-M   'P 1'
#
loop_
_entity.id
_entity.type
_entity.pdbx_description
1 polymer ?
#
loop_
_entity_poly.entity_id
_entity_poly.type
_entity_poly.pdbx_seq_one_letter_code
_entity_poly.pdbx_strand_id
1 'polypeptide(L)'
;MNYIVLNNEKIVIDIENGLSFYKEKNNKLYPLNEKEFLYIKKLFNRDDNYFESLESSINSNKSISNISLIKVMFEFLEQNIPEEDKDNFYENIKTLKLNFHDVDTNLAARYDAYNNIIEIEKDKIDEINQSLKTGNFDLQTGINLIHELTHMASRRKEENNFYCGFTKYPSAYESDKNDGLTEGMTELIAINAFQSNHKYMSPYYFELCFVNQLLNLVGRPILVESYFGNKGIKDLEIQLNKIIPDKDKSNLLFRLIELNFQALKLRRPQNFAGRVQDMLLDYFEAKLEYLISTKEYTKEQIEYLIYYFENSLVKPELLHLINKDPDNYIGLIESNERFYEIVNKHNKLNRSKTL
;
A
#
# COMPACT_ATOMS: atom_id res chain seq x y z
N MET A 1 4.93 24.30 37.55
CA MET A 1 3.45 24.32 37.50
C MET A 1 3.03 24.31 36.04
N ASN A 2 2.51 23.18 35.57
CA ASN A 2 2.17 22.99 34.15
C ASN A 2 0.79 23.59 33.89
N TYR A 3 0.56 24.20 32.73
CA TYR A 3 -0.75 24.74 32.38
C TYR A 3 -1.03 24.71 30.88
N ILE A 4 -2.31 24.71 30.52
CA ILE A 4 -2.81 24.93 29.16
C ILE A 4 -3.84 26.07 29.17
N VAL A 5 -4.07 26.70 28.02
CA VAL A 5 -5.11 27.71 27.85
C VAL A 5 -6.17 27.17 26.90
N LEU A 6 -7.41 27.06 27.39
CA LEU A 6 -8.55 26.59 26.61
C LEU A 6 -9.69 27.60 26.75
N ASN A 7 -10.25 28.06 25.63
CA ASN A 7 -11.34 29.04 25.60
C ASN A 7 -11.08 30.28 26.47
N ASN A 8 -9.85 30.83 26.40
CA ASN A 8 -9.36 31.96 27.21
C ASN A 8 -9.32 31.73 28.73
N GLU A 9 -9.36 30.47 29.18
CA GLU A 9 -9.23 30.11 30.59
C GLU A 9 -7.97 29.27 30.81
N LYS A 10 -7.20 29.61 31.86
CA LYS A 10 -5.97 28.91 32.21
C LYS A 10 -6.30 27.69 33.08
N ILE A 11 -5.93 26.52 32.57
CA ILE A 11 -6.09 25.24 33.26
C ILE A 11 -4.72 24.79 33.76
N VAL A 12 -4.58 24.69 35.06
CA VAL A 12 -3.38 24.22 35.75
C VAL A 12 -3.44 22.71 35.92
N ILE A 13 -2.31 22.06 35.65
CA ILE A 13 -2.13 20.62 35.72
C ILE A 13 -1.16 20.33 36.86
N ASP A 14 -1.66 19.64 37.88
CA ASP A 14 -0.87 19.08 38.97
C ASP A 14 -0.56 17.61 38.65
N ILE A 15 0.70 17.24 38.76
CA ILE A 15 1.22 15.89 38.47
C ILE A 15 1.95 15.29 39.67
N GLU A 16 2.17 16.04 40.76
CA GLU A 16 3.00 15.58 41.88
C GLU A 16 2.26 14.55 42.75
N ASN A 17 0.92 14.58 42.78
CA ASN A 17 0.08 13.67 43.57
C ASN A 17 -0.95 12.90 42.71
N GLY A 18 -0.65 12.70 41.42
CA GLY A 18 -1.57 12.17 40.42
C GLY A 18 -2.16 13.27 39.54
N LEU A 19 -2.66 12.89 38.34
CA LEU A 19 -3.13 13.84 37.33
C LEU A 19 -4.41 14.55 37.79
N SER A 20 -4.27 15.81 38.21
CA SER A 20 -5.37 16.66 38.66
C SER A 20 -5.42 17.96 37.86
N PHE A 21 -6.63 18.44 37.58
CA PHE A 21 -6.86 19.63 36.77
C PHE A 21 -7.60 20.70 37.56
N TYR A 22 -7.11 21.93 37.46
CA TYR A 22 -7.67 23.10 38.13
C TYR A 22 -7.83 24.26 37.18
N LYS A 23 -8.84 25.08 37.42
CA LYS A 23 -9.03 26.35 36.73
C LYS A 23 -8.42 27.47 37.56
N GLU A 24 -7.57 28.29 36.95
CA GLU A 24 -7.04 29.48 37.61
C GLU A 24 -7.94 30.69 37.32
N LYS A 25 -8.51 31.26 38.38
CA LYS A 25 -9.22 32.55 38.33
C LYS A 25 -8.75 33.43 39.48
N ASN A 26 -8.36 34.67 39.19
CA ASN A 26 -7.86 35.63 40.19
C ASN A 26 -6.75 35.05 41.08
N ASN A 27 -5.77 34.36 40.48
CA ASN A 27 -4.65 33.69 41.16
C ASN A 27 -5.07 32.63 42.21
N LYS A 28 -6.28 32.08 42.09
CA LYS A 28 -6.77 30.96 42.90
C LYS A 28 -7.13 29.78 42.01
N LEU A 29 -6.86 28.58 42.52
CA LEU A 29 -7.19 27.32 41.85
C LEU A 29 -8.57 26.86 42.30
N TYR A 30 -9.40 26.52 41.31
CA TYR A 30 -10.72 25.95 41.52
C TYR A 30 -10.77 24.57 40.85
N PRO A 31 -11.38 23.56 41.48
CA PRO A 31 -11.64 22.30 40.81
C PRO A 31 -12.54 22.53 39.60
N LEU A 32 -12.32 21.78 38.54
CA LEU A 32 -13.22 21.76 37.38
C LEU A 32 -14.59 21.23 37.79
N ASN A 33 -15.66 21.79 37.21
CA ASN A 33 -16.96 21.12 37.32
C ASN A 33 -16.96 19.83 36.50
N GLU A 34 -17.95 18.95 36.72
CA GLU A 34 -18.01 17.63 36.10
C GLU A 34 -17.92 17.67 34.56
N LYS A 35 -18.60 18.62 33.90
CA LYS A 35 -18.54 18.79 32.44
C LYS A 35 -17.17 19.25 31.95
N GLU A 36 -16.57 20.22 32.62
CA GLU A 36 -15.23 20.73 32.32
C GLU A 36 -14.18 19.64 32.53
N PHE A 37 -14.29 18.89 33.62
CA PHE A 37 -13.44 17.75 33.92
C PHE A 37 -13.55 16.67 32.84
N LEU A 38 -14.76 16.29 32.42
CA LEU A 38 -14.98 15.35 31.32
C LEU A 38 -14.39 15.82 30.00
N TYR A 39 -14.51 17.12 29.67
CA TYR A 39 -13.95 17.69 28.45
C TYR A 39 -12.42 17.68 28.46
N ILE A 40 -11.82 18.15 29.56
CA ILE A 40 -10.36 18.11 29.75
C ILE A 40 -9.88 16.66 29.76
N LYS A 41 -10.58 15.77 30.46
CA LYS A 41 -10.31 14.34 30.44
C LYS A 41 -10.37 13.80 29.02
N LYS A 42 -11.27 14.19 28.13
CA LYS A 42 -11.24 13.78 26.70
C LYS A 42 -10.04 14.32 25.90
N LEU A 43 -9.44 15.42 26.32
CA LEU A 43 -8.24 15.97 25.67
C LEU A 43 -6.96 15.26 26.14
N PHE A 44 -6.95 14.74 27.38
CA PHE A 44 -5.80 14.06 28.00
C PHE A 44 -5.93 12.53 28.03
N ASN A 45 -7.14 12.01 28.13
CA ASN A 45 -7.50 10.67 27.69
C ASN A 45 -7.61 10.74 26.17
N ARG A 46 -6.52 10.37 25.50
CA ARG A 46 -6.70 9.40 24.42
C ARG A 46 -7.57 8.29 25.03
N ASP A 47 -8.76 8.10 24.49
CA ASP A 47 -9.73 7.16 25.03
C ASP A 47 -9.04 5.82 25.37
N ASP A 48 -9.11 5.41 26.65
CA ASP A 48 -8.90 4.03 27.09
C ASP A 48 -10.05 3.10 26.58
N ASN A 49 -10.71 3.48 25.48
CA ASN A 49 -11.56 2.59 24.72
C ASN A 49 -10.64 1.81 23.79
N TYR A 50 -10.06 0.72 24.30
CA TYR A 50 -9.73 -0.48 23.53
C TYR A 50 -9.24 -0.25 22.08
N PHE A 51 -8.29 0.65 21.85
CA PHE A 51 -7.44 0.51 20.67
C PHE A 51 -6.53 -0.65 21.00
N GLU A 52 -6.80 -1.78 20.36
CA GLU A 52 -5.96 -2.94 20.51
C GLU A 52 -4.57 -2.56 20.05
N SER A 53 -3.59 -2.59 20.95
CA SER A 53 -2.23 -2.31 20.53
C SER A 53 -1.70 -3.50 19.75
N LEU A 54 -0.83 -3.23 18.78
CA LEU A 54 -0.10 -4.28 18.06
C LEU A 54 0.50 -5.31 19.03
N GLU A 55 1.10 -4.84 20.13
CA GLU A 55 1.69 -5.69 21.17
C GLU A 55 0.65 -6.58 21.88
N SER A 56 -0.54 -6.04 22.20
CA SER A 56 -1.63 -6.83 22.78
C SER A 56 -2.09 -7.94 21.83
N SER A 57 -2.27 -7.60 20.56
CA SER A 57 -2.73 -8.55 19.54
C SER A 57 -1.71 -9.66 19.29
N ILE A 58 -0.42 -9.33 19.18
CA ILE A 58 0.68 -10.31 19.10
C ILE A 58 0.68 -11.23 20.33
N ASN A 59 0.64 -10.66 21.54
CA ASN A 59 0.74 -11.43 22.79
C ASN A 59 -0.47 -12.34 23.02
N SER A 60 -1.63 -11.99 22.47
CA SER A 60 -2.83 -12.83 22.54
C SER A 60 -2.79 -14.01 21.57
N ASN A 61 -1.99 -13.95 20.49
CA ASN A 61 -1.88 -15.01 19.51
C ASN A 61 -0.84 -16.07 19.94
N LYS A 62 -1.35 -17.22 20.39
CA LYS A 62 -0.52 -18.36 20.82
C LYS A 62 0.07 -19.20 19.66
N SER A 63 -0.35 -18.95 18.43
CA SER A 63 0.05 -19.71 17.24
C SER A 63 1.35 -19.21 16.60
N ILE A 64 1.83 -18.02 16.97
CA ILE A 64 3.03 -17.42 16.41
C ILE A 64 4.25 -17.82 17.24
N SER A 65 5.06 -18.76 16.75
CA SER A 65 6.24 -19.28 17.45
C SER A 65 7.50 -18.41 17.33
N ASN A 66 7.49 -17.36 16.50
CA ASN A 66 8.65 -16.51 16.20
C ASN A 66 8.32 -15.01 16.26
N ILE A 67 7.93 -14.55 17.46
CA ILE A 67 7.36 -13.22 17.68
C ILE A 67 8.32 -12.08 17.30
N SER A 68 9.64 -12.21 17.52
CA SER A 68 10.57 -11.10 17.37
C SER A 68 10.73 -10.60 15.92
N LEU A 69 10.85 -11.49 14.94
CA LEU A 69 10.93 -11.10 13.53
C LEU A 69 9.59 -10.57 13.02
N ILE A 70 8.53 -11.31 13.29
CA ILE A 70 7.20 -11.02 12.76
C ILE A 70 6.69 -9.71 13.37
N LYS A 71 7.09 -9.38 14.60
CA LYS A 71 6.82 -8.08 15.22
C LYS A 71 7.38 -6.93 14.39
N VAL A 72 8.64 -6.99 13.92
CA VAL A 72 9.22 -5.92 13.08
C VAL A 72 8.44 -5.77 11.77
N MET A 73 8.02 -6.88 11.17
CA MET A 73 7.19 -6.86 9.95
C MET A 73 5.80 -6.27 10.23
N PHE A 74 5.18 -6.60 11.36
CA PHE A 74 3.91 -6.01 11.75
C PHE A 74 4.02 -4.51 12.07
N GLU A 75 5.09 -4.08 12.73
CA GLU A 75 5.35 -2.65 12.98
C GLU A 75 5.51 -1.87 11.66
N PHE A 76 6.19 -2.46 10.68
CA PHE A 76 6.26 -1.89 9.33
C PHE A 76 4.87 -1.81 8.66
N LEU A 77 4.07 -2.87 8.74
CA LEU A 77 2.74 -2.89 8.14
C LEU A 77 1.80 -1.88 8.82
N GLU A 78 1.80 -1.79 10.15
CA GLU A 78 0.99 -0.85 10.94
C GLU A 78 1.21 0.61 10.48
N GLN A 79 2.45 0.98 10.14
CA GLN A 79 2.79 2.32 9.65
C GLN A 79 2.27 2.61 8.23
N ASN A 80 1.92 1.58 7.48
CA ASN A 80 1.40 1.69 6.11
C ASN A 80 -0.12 1.57 6.03
N ILE A 81 -0.78 1.15 7.12
CA ILE A 81 -2.23 0.96 7.20
C ILE A 81 -2.90 2.25 7.68
N PRO A 82 -3.99 2.71 7.02
CA PRO A 82 -4.80 3.84 7.50
C PRO A 82 -5.33 3.58 8.91
N GLU A 83 -5.46 4.62 9.72
CA GLU A 83 -5.84 4.48 11.13
C GLU A 83 -7.19 3.78 11.29
N GLU A 84 -8.14 4.09 10.42
CA GLU A 84 -9.48 3.49 10.37
C GLU A 84 -9.51 1.99 10.04
N ASP A 85 -8.41 1.44 9.50
CA ASP A 85 -8.30 0.05 9.08
C ASP A 85 -7.44 -0.80 10.04
N LYS A 86 -6.80 -0.19 11.03
CA LYS A 86 -5.89 -0.87 11.97
C LYS A 86 -6.57 -1.88 12.88
N ASP A 87 -7.79 -1.61 13.34
CA ASP A 87 -8.53 -2.56 14.18
C ASP A 87 -8.74 -3.90 13.47
N ASN A 88 -9.02 -3.86 12.16
CA ASN A 88 -9.13 -5.07 11.35
C ASN A 88 -7.79 -5.82 11.24
N PHE A 89 -6.70 -5.08 11.05
CA PHE A 89 -5.35 -5.66 11.03
C PHE A 89 -5.03 -6.36 12.37
N TYR A 90 -5.34 -5.73 13.49
CA TYR A 90 -5.12 -6.29 14.83
C TYR A 90 -5.94 -7.57 15.06
N GLU A 91 -7.21 -7.58 14.69
CA GLU A 91 -8.05 -8.79 14.76
C GLU A 91 -7.52 -9.94 13.88
N ASN A 92 -6.99 -9.62 12.69
CA ASN A 92 -6.35 -10.63 11.87
C ASN A 92 -5.06 -11.16 12.51
N ILE A 93 -4.25 -10.32 13.16
CA ILE A 93 -3.06 -10.78 13.91
C ILE A 93 -3.47 -11.78 14.98
N LYS A 94 -4.53 -11.54 15.74
CA LYS A 94 -4.94 -12.44 16.84
C LYS A 94 -5.31 -13.84 16.38
N THR A 95 -5.89 -13.93 15.19
CA THR A 95 -6.44 -15.18 14.64
C THR A 95 -5.50 -15.84 13.63
N LEU A 96 -4.41 -15.18 13.25
CA LEU A 96 -3.43 -15.67 12.30
C LEU A 96 -2.81 -16.98 12.78
N LYS A 97 -2.71 -17.96 11.88
CA LYS A 97 -1.91 -19.16 12.11
C LYS A 97 -0.74 -19.17 11.15
N LEU A 98 0.42 -19.57 11.65
CA LEU A 98 1.60 -19.80 10.84
C LEU A 98 1.81 -21.30 10.82
N ASN A 99 1.57 -21.90 9.66
CA ASN A 99 1.73 -23.33 9.48
C ASN A 99 3.03 -23.61 8.74
N PHE A 100 3.80 -24.56 9.25
CA PHE A 100 5.07 -24.96 8.69
C PHE A 100 4.92 -26.33 8.07
N HIS A 101 5.18 -26.42 6.77
CA HIS A 101 5.04 -27.67 6.03
C HIS A 101 6.40 -28.14 5.52
N ASP A 102 6.58 -29.47 5.53
CA ASP A 102 7.65 -30.13 4.81
C ASP A 102 7.23 -30.21 3.33
N VAL A 103 8.07 -29.67 2.44
CA VAL A 103 7.95 -29.41 0.98
C VAL A 103 6.91 -30.21 0.18
N ASP A 104 6.06 -29.50 -0.60
CA ASP A 104 5.65 -29.90 -1.97
C ASP A 104 5.08 -28.73 -2.83
N THR A 105 5.32 -27.47 -2.45
CA THR A 105 4.83 -26.30 -3.19
C THR A 105 6.01 -25.48 -3.69
N ASN A 106 6.09 -25.12 -4.97
CA ASN A 106 7.15 -24.23 -5.51
C ASN A 106 7.04 -22.77 -4.99
N LEU A 107 6.50 -22.53 -3.80
CA LEU A 107 6.20 -21.22 -3.22
C LEU A 107 6.74 -21.16 -1.79
N ALA A 108 7.59 -20.16 -1.52
CA ALA A 108 8.22 -19.99 -0.21
C ALA A 108 7.22 -19.68 0.92
N ALA A 109 6.11 -19.04 0.58
CA ALA A 109 4.98 -18.81 1.47
C ALA A 109 3.69 -18.71 0.66
N ARG A 110 2.54 -18.92 1.32
CA ARG A 110 1.20 -18.73 0.74
C ARG A 110 0.20 -18.34 1.83
N TYR A 111 -0.65 -17.36 1.54
CA TYR A 111 -1.76 -16.98 2.40
C TYR A 111 -3.08 -17.67 2.02
N ASP A 112 -3.73 -18.28 3.00
CA ASP A 112 -5.13 -18.73 2.97
C ASP A 112 -6.01 -17.71 3.69
N ALA A 113 -6.67 -16.85 2.91
CA ALA A 113 -7.59 -15.85 3.40
C ALA A 113 -8.84 -16.43 4.08
N TYR A 114 -9.25 -17.66 3.77
CA TYR A 114 -10.44 -18.25 4.40
C TYR A 114 -10.15 -18.60 5.86
N ASN A 115 -9.03 -19.30 6.10
CA ASN A 115 -8.66 -19.77 7.44
C ASN A 115 -7.73 -18.80 8.20
N ASN A 116 -7.30 -17.71 7.56
CA ASN A 116 -6.28 -16.79 8.07
C ASN A 116 -4.98 -17.52 8.44
N ILE A 117 -4.44 -18.28 7.47
CA ILE A 117 -3.24 -19.10 7.65
C ILE A 117 -2.18 -18.63 6.65
N ILE A 118 -0.96 -18.42 7.12
CA ILE A 118 0.20 -18.36 6.23
C ILE A 118 0.93 -19.69 6.33
N GLU A 119 1.01 -20.39 5.20
CA GLU A 119 1.80 -21.60 5.03
C GLU A 119 3.21 -21.17 4.62
N ILE A 120 4.23 -21.61 5.37
CA ILE A 120 5.65 -21.28 5.13
C ILE A 120 6.44 -22.58 5.03
N GLU A 121 7.36 -22.65 4.07
CA GLU A 121 8.29 -23.76 3.97
C GLU A 121 9.23 -23.79 5.18
N LYS A 122 9.35 -24.97 5.82
CA LYS A 122 10.10 -25.12 7.06
C LYS A 122 11.58 -24.76 6.93
N ASP A 123 12.22 -25.14 5.82
CA ASP A 123 13.64 -24.84 5.56
C ASP A 123 13.91 -23.32 5.51
N LYS A 124 12.93 -22.53 5.06
CA LYS A 124 13.03 -21.06 5.02
C LYS A 124 13.00 -20.41 6.38
N ILE A 125 12.43 -21.06 7.40
CA ILE A 125 12.44 -20.53 8.77
C ILE A 125 13.77 -20.74 9.44
N ASP A 126 14.42 -21.87 9.19
CA ASP A 126 15.77 -22.11 9.69
C ASP A 126 16.75 -21.11 9.05
N GLU A 127 16.60 -20.82 7.76
CA GLU A 127 17.31 -19.73 7.08
C GLU A 127 17.04 -18.37 7.74
N ILE A 128 15.77 -17.97 7.92
CA ILE A 128 15.39 -16.73 8.60
C ILE A 128 16.00 -16.64 10.03
N ASN A 129 15.88 -17.71 10.81
CA ASN A 129 16.37 -17.75 12.19
C ASN A 129 17.89 -17.66 12.25
N GLN A 130 18.58 -18.31 11.31
CA GLN A 130 20.02 -18.25 11.16
C GLN A 130 20.47 -16.87 10.68
N SER A 131 19.75 -16.28 9.73
CA SER A 131 19.90 -14.91 9.25
C SER A 131 19.84 -13.89 10.38
N LEU A 132 18.86 -14.01 11.28
CA LEU A 132 18.73 -13.13 12.46
C LEU A 132 19.91 -13.26 13.43
N LYS A 133 20.45 -14.48 13.59
CA LYS A 133 21.60 -14.74 14.46
C LYS A 133 22.92 -14.27 13.86
N THR A 134 23.04 -14.32 12.54
CA THR A 134 24.30 -14.07 11.81
C THR A 134 24.37 -12.67 11.19
N GLY A 135 23.25 -11.96 11.09
CA GLY A 135 23.14 -10.66 10.41
C GLY A 135 23.02 -10.77 8.88
N ASN A 136 23.10 -11.97 8.29
CA ASN A 136 22.96 -12.20 6.86
C ASN A 136 21.50 -12.56 6.53
N PHE A 137 20.63 -11.56 6.39
CA PHE A 137 19.21 -11.75 6.12
C PHE A 137 18.93 -12.18 4.67
N ASP A 138 18.24 -13.32 4.48
CA ASP A 138 17.71 -13.69 3.17
C ASP A 138 16.55 -12.77 2.79
N LEU A 139 16.89 -11.79 1.95
CA LEU A 139 16.01 -10.74 1.50
C LEU A 139 14.80 -11.27 0.72
N GLN A 140 14.96 -12.32 -0.08
CA GLN A 140 13.84 -12.87 -0.85
C GLN A 140 12.78 -13.49 0.05
N THR A 141 13.22 -14.27 1.04
CA THR A 141 12.32 -14.88 2.01
C THR A 141 11.61 -13.81 2.85
N GLY A 142 12.31 -12.73 3.23
CA GLY A 142 11.69 -11.60 3.92
C GLY A 142 10.62 -10.88 3.08
N ILE A 143 10.89 -10.63 1.80
CA ILE A 143 9.93 -10.04 0.86
C ILE A 143 8.69 -10.93 0.76
N ASN A 144 8.86 -12.23 0.55
CA ASN A 144 7.74 -13.17 0.44
C ASN A 144 6.90 -13.20 1.73
N LEU A 145 7.53 -13.16 2.90
CA LEU A 145 6.79 -13.15 4.16
C LEU A 145 5.99 -11.84 4.34
N ILE A 146 6.58 -10.68 4.05
CA ILE A 146 5.84 -9.41 4.12
C ILE A 146 4.73 -9.37 3.08
N HIS A 147 4.93 -9.95 1.90
CA HIS A 147 3.90 -10.08 0.87
C HIS A 147 2.67 -10.81 1.45
N GLU A 148 2.84 -12.01 2.00
CA GLU A 148 1.71 -12.76 2.58
C GLU A 148 1.10 -12.07 3.81
N LEU A 149 1.92 -11.45 4.67
CA LEU A 149 1.43 -10.67 5.81
C LEU A 149 0.65 -9.42 5.36
N THR A 150 0.94 -8.87 4.18
CA THR A 150 0.22 -7.73 3.60
C THR A 150 -1.16 -8.14 3.09
N HIS A 151 -1.31 -9.34 2.51
CA HIS A 151 -2.63 -9.89 2.23
C HIS A 151 -3.45 -10.06 3.51
N MET A 152 -2.84 -10.67 4.54
CA MET A 152 -3.44 -10.81 5.86
C MET A 152 -3.86 -9.47 6.47
N ALA A 153 -3.01 -8.46 6.37
CA ALA A 153 -3.31 -7.14 6.92
C ALA A 153 -4.54 -6.48 6.28
N SER A 154 -4.73 -6.70 4.98
CA SER A 154 -5.90 -6.19 4.24
C SER A 154 -7.14 -7.08 4.33
N ARG A 155 -7.06 -8.22 5.01
CA ARG A 155 -8.09 -9.25 4.94
C ARG A 155 -9.32 -8.82 5.74
N ARG A 156 -10.52 -8.89 5.18
CA ARG A 156 -11.79 -8.68 5.91
C ARG A 156 -12.69 -9.88 5.79
N LYS A 157 -13.41 -10.18 6.87
CA LYS A 157 -14.47 -11.19 6.89
C LYS A 157 -15.81 -10.51 7.07
N GLU A 158 -16.69 -10.65 6.08
CA GLU A 158 -18.08 -10.21 6.15
C GLU A 158 -18.97 -11.42 5.92
N GLU A 159 -19.70 -11.83 6.96
CA GLU A 159 -20.52 -13.05 6.95
C GLU A 159 -19.69 -14.30 6.54
N ASN A 160 -19.99 -14.88 5.38
CA ASN A 160 -19.32 -16.05 4.79
C ASN A 160 -18.31 -15.69 3.69
N ASN A 161 -18.15 -14.41 3.38
CA ASN A 161 -17.22 -13.93 2.35
C ASN A 161 -15.95 -13.39 3.00
N PHE A 162 -14.85 -13.45 2.25
CA PHE A 162 -13.58 -12.85 2.62
C PHE A 162 -13.05 -12.01 1.46
N TYR A 163 -12.38 -10.92 1.81
CA TYR A 163 -11.79 -9.98 0.86
C TYR A 163 -10.37 -9.68 1.29
N CYS A 164 -9.47 -9.53 0.33
CA CYS A 164 -8.10 -9.05 0.51
C CYS A 164 -7.78 -8.01 -0.58
N GLY A 165 -7.04 -6.96 -0.24
CA GLY A 165 -6.70 -5.88 -1.17
C GLY A 165 -7.92 -5.31 -1.91
N PHE A 166 -7.87 -5.30 -3.25
CA PHE A 166 -8.89 -4.68 -4.10
C PHE A 166 -10.06 -5.59 -4.48
N THR A 167 -10.22 -6.73 -3.83
CA THR A 167 -11.25 -7.76 -4.15
C THR A 167 -12.70 -7.40 -3.75
N LYS A 168 -13.00 -6.15 -3.34
CA LYS A 168 -14.30 -5.84 -2.69
C LYS A 168 -15.52 -6.15 -3.56
N TYR A 169 -16.40 -6.94 -2.95
CA TYR A 169 -17.76 -7.32 -3.34
C TYR A 169 -18.82 -6.28 -2.86
N PRO A 170 -20.08 -6.23 -3.35
CA PRO A 170 -20.69 -7.06 -4.38
C PRO A 170 -20.17 -6.70 -5.75
N SER A 171 -19.42 -7.66 -6.24
CA SER A 171 -18.97 -7.78 -7.60
C SER A 171 -20.21 -7.86 -8.49
N ALA A 172 -20.53 -6.82 -9.27
CA ALA A 172 -21.59 -6.96 -10.26
C ALA A 172 -21.17 -7.94 -11.38
N TYR A 173 -19.87 -8.23 -11.53
CA TYR A 173 -19.32 -9.10 -12.58
C TYR A 173 -18.05 -9.86 -12.13
N GLU A 174 -17.79 -11.04 -12.72
CA GLU A 174 -16.56 -11.85 -12.51
C GLU A 174 -15.22 -11.08 -12.65
N SER A 175 -15.22 -9.87 -13.19
CA SER A 175 -14.08 -8.95 -13.28
C SER A 175 -13.61 -8.36 -11.95
N ASP A 176 -14.41 -8.46 -10.89
CA ASP A 176 -14.26 -7.63 -9.68
C ASP A 176 -13.31 -8.24 -8.63
N LYS A 177 -12.54 -9.27 -9.00
CA LYS A 177 -11.49 -9.82 -8.14
C LYS A 177 -10.27 -8.89 -8.05
N ASN A 178 -9.95 -8.16 -9.13
CA ASN A 178 -8.81 -7.24 -9.18
C ASN A 178 -7.52 -7.89 -8.60
N ASP A 179 -7.29 -9.17 -8.92
CA ASP A 179 -6.20 -9.96 -8.39
C ASP A 179 -4.88 -9.35 -8.86
N GLY A 180 -4.78 -8.95 -10.13
CA GLY A 180 -3.60 -8.28 -10.64
C GLY A 180 -3.25 -6.98 -9.90
N LEU A 181 -4.26 -6.17 -9.57
CA LEU A 181 -4.04 -4.93 -8.80
C LEU A 181 -3.67 -5.23 -7.34
N THR A 182 -4.27 -6.28 -6.77
CA THR A 182 -4.00 -6.75 -5.41
C THR A 182 -2.55 -7.21 -5.29
N GLU A 183 -2.12 -8.15 -6.13
CA GLU A 183 -0.74 -8.66 -6.14
C GLU A 183 0.28 -7.54 -6.38
N GLY A 184 0.01 -6.62 -7.32
CA GLY A 184 0.91 -5.49 -7.59
C GLY A 184 1.09 -4.56 -6.39
N MET A 185 0.03 -4.32 -5.60
CA MET A 185 0.10 -3.48 -4.40
C MET A 185 0.72 -4.22 -3.22
N THR A 186 0.41 -5.50 -3.04
CA THR A 186 1.05 -6.38 -2.06
C THR A 186 2.57 -6.37 -2.27
N GLU A 187 2.99 -6.55 -3.52
CA GLU A 187 4.40 -6.57 -3.90
C GLU A 187 5.09 -5.21 -3.69
N LEU A 188 4.38 -4.12 -3.99
CA LEU A 188 4.89 -2.77 -3.76
C LEU A 188 5.19 -2.52 -2.27
N ILE A 189 4.28 -2.94 -1.39
CA ILE A 189 4.47 -2.82 0.06
C ILE A 189 5.65 -3.69 0.51
N ALA A 190 5.73 -4.93 0.04
CA ALA A 190 6.76 -5.89 0.43
C ALA A 190 8.18 -5.45 0.03
N ILE A 191 8.36 -4.99 -1.21
CA ILE A 191 9.69 -4.55 -1.70
C ILE A 191 10.15 -3.28 -0.98
N ASN A 192 9.23 -2.36 -0.70
CA ASN A 192 9.55 -1.12 0.01
C ASN A 192 10.00 -1.35 1.45
N ALA A 193 9.57 -2.44 2.09
CA ALA A 193 10.00 -2.81 3.43
C ALA A 193 11.52 -3.01 3.55
N PHE A 194 12.17 -3.40 2.45
CA PHE A 194 13.60 -3.69 2.42
C PHE A 194 14.41 -2.74 1.53
N GLN A 195 13.79 -1.69 0.98
CA GLN A 195 14.44 -0.70 0.09
C GLN A 195 15.27 -1.34 -1.03
N SER A 196 14.79 -2.45 -1.58
CA SER A 196 15.59 -3.28 -2.49
C SER A 196 15.26 -3.05 -3.97
N ASN A 197 16.25 -3.27 -4.84
CA ASN A 197 16.05 -3.29 -6.30
C ASN A 197 15.47 -4.63 -6.81
N HIS A 198 14.95 -5.49 -5.94
CA HIS A 198 14.43 -6.82 -6.29
C HIS A 198 13.11 -6.81 -7.06
N LYS A 199 12.60 -5.63 -7.46
CA LYS A 199 11.43 -5.54 -8.35
C LYS A 199 11.56 -6.39 -9.62
N TYR A 200 12.78 -6.60 -10.11
CA TYR A 200 13.07 -7.44 -11.28
C TYR A 200 13.18 -8.94 -11.00
N MET A 201 12.87 -9.38 -9.79
CA MET A 201 12.78 -10.80 -9.42
C MET A 201 11.35 -11.20 -9.02
N SER A 202 10.43 -10.23 -8.98
CA SER A 202 9.05 -10.47 -8.62
C SER A 202 8.30 -11.25 -9.72
N PRO A 203 7.52 -12.29 -9.37
CA PRO A 203 6.58 -12.89 -10.30
C PRO A 203 5.48 -11.92 -10.75
N TYR A 204 5.27 -10.83 -10.01
CA TYR A 204 4.25 -9.80 -10.23
C TYR A 204 4.86 -8.48 -10.75
N TYR A 205 6.00 -8.54 -11.44
CA TYR A 205 6.72 -7.36 -11.93
C TYR A 205 5.85 -6.39 -12.75
N PHE A 206 5.01 -6.90 -13.66
CA PHE A 206 4.14 -6.06 -14.48
C PHE A 206 3.12 -5.32 -13.62
N GLU A 207 2.43 -6.05 -12.75
CA GLU A 207 1.43 -5.53 -11.84
C GLU A 207 2.02 -4.49 -10.88
N LEU A 208 3.23 -4.74 -10.34
CA LEU A 208 3.99 -3.80 -9.53
C LEU A 208 4.31 -2.50 -10.30
N CYS A 209 4.74 -2.61 -11.56
CA CYS A 209 4.97 -1.46 -12.42
C CYS A 209 3.68 -0.66 -12.65
N PHE A 210 2.57 -1.32 -12.95
CA PHE A 210 1.28 -0.66 -13.18
C PHE A 210 0.73 0.01 -11.93
N VAL A 211 0.84 -0.62 -10.75
CA VAL A 211 0.46 0.00 -9.47
C VAL A 211 1.33 1.22 -9.16
N ASN A 212 2.64 1.16 -9.42
CA ASN A 212 3.51 2.34 -9.26
C ASN A 212 3.16 3.48 -10.24
N GLN A 213 2.78 3.16 -11.48
CA GLN A 213 2.27 4.17 -12.42
C GLN A 213 0.95 4.77 -11.92
N LEU A 214 0.01 3.94 -11.45
CA LEU A 214 -1.22 4.40 -10.80
C LEU A 214 -0.94 5.28 -9.57
N LEU A 215 0.08 4.95 -8.76
CA LEU A 215 0.50 5.74 -7.61
C LEU A 215 0.86 7.17 -8.00
N ASN A 216 1.58 7.33 -9.12
CA ASN A 216 1.91 8.63 -9.69
C ASN A 216 0.67 9.38 -10.20
N LEU A 217 -0.39 8.68 -10.60
CA LEU A 217 -1.62 9.28 -11.14
C LEU A 217 -2.63 9.63 -10.05
N VAL A 218 -2.98 8.70 -9.16
CA VAL A 218 -4.07 8.86 -8.17
C VAL A 218 -3.57 9.20 -6.76
N GLY A 219 -2.29 8.97 -6.47
CA GLY A 219 -1.66 9.26 -5.19
C GLY A 219 -1.75 8.12 -4.16
N ARG A 220 -0.79 8.09 -3.22
CA ARG A 220 -0.67 7.07 -2.17
C ARG A 220 -1.91 6.93 -1.29
N PRO A 221 -2.53 8.01 -0.77
CA PRO A 221 -3.67 7.86 0.14
C PRO A 221 -4.81 7.05 -0.49
N ILE A 222 -5.15 7.34 -1.74
CA ILE A 222 -6.25 6.67 -2.46
C ILE A 222 -5.96 5.18 -2.66
N LEU A 223 -4.75 4.82 -3.08
CA LEU A 223 -4.38 3.41 -3.29
C LEU A 223 -4.36 2.61 -1.98
N VAL A 224 -3.74 3.17 -0.94
CA VAL A 224 -3.61 2.53 0.36
C VAL A 224 -4.98 2.32 1.01
N GLU A 225 -5.83 3.35 1.01
CA GLU A 225 -7.20 3.29 1.54
C GLU A 225 -8.07 2.31 0.75
N SER A 226 -7.88 2.24 -0.57
CA SER A 226 -8.62 1.29 -1.40
C SER A 226 -8.20 -0.16 -1.17
N TYR A 227 -6.91 -0.40 -0.92
CA TYR A 227 -6.35 -1.71 -0.64
C TYR A 227 -6.72 -2.22 0.77
N PHE A 228 -6.41 -1.48 1.84
CA PHE A 228 -6.67 -1.92 3.23
C PHE A 228 -8.14 -1.76 3.65
N GLY A 229 -8.83 -0.77 3.10
CA GLY A 229 -10.26 -0.58 3.31
C GLY A 229 -11.12 -1.55 2.49
N ASN A 230 -10.50 -2.38 1.65
CA ASN A 230 -11.14 -3.19 0.62
C ASN A 230 -12.24 -2.38 -0.09
N LYS A 231 -11.87 -1.35 -0.85
CA LYS A 231 -12.84 -0.49 -1.58
C LYS A 231 -12.93 -0.82 -3.07
N GLY A 232 -12.11 -1.77 -3.54
CA GLY A 232 -12.00 -2.09 -4.96
C GLY A 232 -11.43 -0.92 -5.75
N ILE A 233 -11.83 -0.81 -7.02
CA ILE A 233 -11.28 0.18 -7.96
C ILE A 233 -12.06 1.51 -8.01
N LYS A 234 -13.19 1.62 -7.30
CA LYS A 234 -14.13 2.75 -7.44
C LYS A 234 -13.47 4.11 -7.19
N ASP A 235 -12.69 4.24 -6.12
CA ASP A 235 -12.06 5.52 -5.79
C ASP A 235 -10.92 5.84 -6.78
N LEU A 236 -10.25 4.82 -7.31
CA LEU A 236 -9.24 4.97 -8.36
C LEU A 236 -9.89 5.45 -9.67
N GLU A 237 -11.01 4.85 -10.08
CA GLU A 237 -11.80 5.29 -11.24
C GLU A 237 -12.20 6.76 -11.08
N ILE A 238 -12.67 7.17 -9.90
CA ILE A 238 -13.03 8.57 -9.64
C ILE A 238 -11.82 9.50 -9.85
N GLN A 239 -10.63 9.13 -9.37
CA GLN A 239 -9.44 9.97 -9.57
C GLN A 239 -8.98 9.99 -11.02
N LEU A 240 -9.00 8.87 -11.72
CA LEU A 240 -8.65 8.81 -13.14
C LEU A 240 -9.63 9.63 -13.99
N ASN A 241 -10.92 9.58 -13.67
CA ASN A 241 -11.96 10.36 -14.35
C ASN A 241 -11.86 11.88 -14.12
N LYS A 242 -11.15 12.33 -13.08
CA LYS A 242 -10.81 13.75 -12.93
C LYS A 242 -9.69 14.19 -13.88
N ILE A 243 -8.84 13.27 -14.31
CA ILE A 243 -7.74 13.54 -15.25
C ILE A 243 -8.27 13.49 -16.69
N ILE A 244 -8.92 12.39 -17.06
CA ILE A 244 -9.60 12.22 -18.35
C ILE A 244 -11.02 11.75 -18.05
N PRO A 245 -12.08 12.54 -18.36
CA PRO A 245 -13.46 12.22 -18.01
C PRO A 245 -14.04 11.15 -18.95
N ASP A 246 -13.50 9.94 -18.87
CA ASP A 246 -13.87 8.77 -19.67
C ASP A 246 -13.90 7.52 -18.78
N LYS A 247 -15.12 7.17 -18.36
CA LYS A 247 -15.37 6.03 -17.48
C LYS A 247 -15.05 4.70 -18.14
N ASP A 248 -15.34 4.58 -19.43
CA ASP A 248 -15.12 3.34 -20.17
C ASP A 248 -13.62 3.07 -20.30
N LYS A 249 -12.82 4.14 -20.48
CA LYS A 249 -11.37 4.07 -20.43
C LYS A 249 -10.83 3.59 -19.08
N SER A 250 -11.31 4.14 -17.95
CA SER A 250 -10.85 3.69 -16.63
C SER A 250 -11.24 2.24 -16.37
N ASN A 251 -12.46 1.83 -16.73
CA ASN A 251 -12.91 0.44 -16.56
C ASN A 251 -12.08 -0.52 -17.40
N LEU A 252 -11.82 -0.16 -18.67
CA LEU A 252 -11.01 -0.96 -19.58
C LEU A 252 -9.57 -1.11 -19.06
N LEU A 253 -8.99 -0.07 -18.48
CA LEU A 253 -7.65 -0.12 -17.89
C LEU A 253 -7.58 -1.21 -16.81
N PHE A 254 -8.48 -1.19 -15.84
CA PHE A 254 -8.49 -2.19 -14.76
C PHE A 254 -8.77 -3.60 -15.28
N ARG A 255 -9.66 -3.74 -16.28
CA ARG A 255 -9.89 -5.03 -16.93
C ARG A 255 -8.64 -5.56 -17.65
N LEU A 256 -7.87 -4.70 -18.29
CA LEU A 256 -6.63 -5.10 -18.95
C LEU A 256 -5.52 -5.48 -17.96
N ILE A 257 -5.44 -4.81 -16.81
CA ILE A 257 -4.54 -5.21 -15.71
C ILE A 257 -4.89 -6.63 -15.25
N GLU A 258 -6.17 -6.91 -15.02
CA GLU A 258 -6.62 -8.26 -14.62
C GLU A 258 -6.35 -9.32 -15.69
N LEU A 259 -6.59 -8.99 -16.96
CA LEU A 259 -6.28 -9.91 -18.07
C LEU A 259 -4.77 -10.18 -18.20
N ASN A 260 -3.93 -9.18 -17.96
CA ASN A 260 -2.48 -9.36 -17.94
C ASN A 260 -2.06 -10.34 -16.84
N PHE A 261 -2.62 -10.17 -15.63
CA PHE A 261 -2.39 -11.06 -14.50
C PHE A 261 -2.81 -12.51 -14.81
N GLN A 262 -4.01 -12.70 -15.36
CA GLN A 262 -4.49 -14.04 -15.75
C GLN A 262 -3.65 -14.67 -16.87
N ALA A 263 -2.99 -13.85 -17.70
CA ALA A 263 -2.10 -14.27 -18.76
C ALA A 263 -0.64 -14.46 -18.31
N LEU A 264 -0.30 -14.35 -17.02
CA LEU A 264 1.09 -14.43 -16.53
C LEU A 264 1.83 -15.71 -16.97
N LYS A 265 1.14 -16.84 -17.10
CA LYS A 265 1.75 -18.12 -17.53
C LYS A 265 1.78 -18.30 -19.05
N LEU A 266 1.18 -17.39 -19.81
CA LEU A 266 1.15 -17.46 -21.27
C LEU A 266 2.55 -17.15 -21.83
N ARG A 267 3.09 -18.07 -22.62
CA ARG A 267 4.38 -17.92 -23.32
C ARG A 267 4.18 -17.71 -24.83
N ARG A 268 3.19 -16.87 -25.17
CA ARG A 268 2.82 -16.54 -26.55
C ARG A 268 2.67 -15.03 -26.69
N PRO A 269 2.77 -14.49 -27.92
CA PRO A 269 2.57 -13.07 -28.15
C PRO A 269 1.21 -12.58 -27.65
N GLN A 270 1.22 -11.48 -26.92
CA GLN A 270 0.08 -10.78 -26.35
C GLN A 270 0.34 -9.27 -26.32
N ASN A 271 -0.70 -8.46 -26.14
CA ASN A 271 -0.59 -7.00 -26.10
C ASN A 271 -1.21 -6.33 -24.86
N PHE A 272 -1.64 -7.10 -23.85
CA PHE A 272 -2.25 -6.58 -22.63
C PHE A 272 -1.31 -5.60 -21.92
N ALA A 273 -0.06 -6.00 -21.65
CA ALA A 273 0.90 -5.16 -20.92
C ALA A 273 1.19 -3.84 -21.67
N GLY A 274 1.42 -3.93 -22.99
CA GLY A 274 1.64 -2.75 -23.84
C GLY A 274 0.45 -1.80 -23.82
N ARG A 275 -0.78 -2.33 -23.92
CA ARG A 275 -2.01 -1.54 -23.85
C ARG A 275 -2.25 -0.91 -22.49
N VAL A 276 -1.98 -1.62 -21.39
CA VAL A 276 -2.09 -1.06 -20.03
C VAL A 276 -1.14 0.13 -19.89
N GLN A 277 0.13 -0.05 -20.26
CA GLN A 277 1.13 1.01 -20.17
C GLN A 277 0.77 2.21 -21.05
N ASP A 278 0.31 1.99 -22.27
CA ASP A 278 -0.12 3.06 -23.18
C ASP A 278 -1.32 3.86 -22.63
N MET A 279 -2.31 3.18 -22.05
CA MET A 279 -3.44 3.85 -21.40
C MET A 279 -3.01 4.64 -20.16
N LEU A 280 -2.06 4.13 -19.37
CA LEU A 280 -1.48 4.85 -18.24
C LEU A 280 -0.71 6.09 -18.70
N LEU A 281 -0.03 6.02 -19.85
CA LEU A 281 0.65 7.16 -20.48
C LEU A 281 -0.33 8.24 -20.94
N ASP A 282 -1.53 7.88 -21.41
CA ASP A 282 -2.57 8.87 -21.71
C ASP A 282 -2.93 9.70 -20.47
N TYR A 283 -3.19 9.01 -19.35
CA TYR A 283 -3.49 9.68 -18.09
C TYR A 283 -2.30 10.51 -17.59
N PHE A 284 -1.08 10.01 -17.78
CA PHE A 284 0.13 10.70 -17.38
C PHE A 284 0.33 12.00 -18.16
N GLU A 285 0.22 11.96 -19.49
CA GLU A 285 0.32 13.13 -20.37
C GLU A 285 -0.74 14.18 -19.99
N ALA A 286 -2.01 13.77 -19.87
CA ALA A 286 -3.09 14.67 -19.48
C ALA A 286 -2.86 15.30 -18.09
N LYS A 287 -2.37 14.52 -17.12
CA LYS A 287 -2.02 15.03 -15.79
C LYS A 287 -0.87 16.04 -15.86
N LEU A 288 0.19 15.74 -16.61
CA LEU A 288 1.31 16.67 -16.81
C LEU A 288 0.85 17.99 -17.44
N GLU A 289 0.03 17.91 -18.49
CA GLU A 289 -0.52 19.10 -19.15
C GLU A 289 -1.35 19.95 -18.19
N TYR A 290 -2.21 19.33 -17.39
CA TYR A 290 -2.98 20.02 -16.35
C TYR A 290 -2.05 20.74 -15.36
N LEU A 291 -1.13 20.03 -14.72
CA LEU A 291 -0.24 20.58 -13.68
C LEU A 291 0.65 21.72 -14.20
N ILE A 292 1.12 21.61 -15.45
CA ILE A 292 1.90 22.68 -16.10
C ILE A 292 1.01 23.90 -16.40
N SER A 293 -0.23 23.68 -16.83
CA SER A 293 -1.14 24.78 -17.19
C SER A 293 -1.61 25.58 -15.98
N THR A 294 -1.89 24.91 -14.85
CA THR A 294 -2.37 25.53 -13.61
C THR A 294 -1.26 26.11 -12.75
N LYS A 295 0.00 25.77 -13.05
CA LYS A 295 1.18 26.14 -12.24
C LYS A 295 1.07 25.69 -10.78
N GLU A 296 0.29 24.64 -10.52
CA GLU A 296 0.17 24.05 -9.18
C GLU A 296 1.51 23.45 -8.72
N TYR A 297 2.34 23.00 -9.67
CA TYR A 297 3.61 22.33 -9.40
C TYR A 297 4.78 23.17 -9.90
N THR A 298 5.87 23.17 -9.14
CA THR A 298 7.16 23.72 -9.57
C THR A 298 7.78 22.83 -10.66
N LYS A 299 8.75 23.37 -11.39
CA LYS A 299 9.51 22.61 -12.39
C LYS A 299 10.16 21.35 -11.79
N GLU A 300 10.75 21.49 -10.60
CA GLU A 300 11.38 20.39 -9.88
C GLU A 300 10.37 19.31 -9.51
N GLN A 301 9.15 19.68 -9.10
CA GLN A 301 8.10 18.71 -8.81
C GLN A 301 7.61 17.97 -10.07
N ILE A 302 7.56 18.64 -11.22
CA ILE A 302 7.25 18.01 -12.51
C ILE A 302 8.36 17.05 -12.93
N GLU A 303 9.64 17.45 -12.79
CA GLU A 303 10.79 16.60 -13.09
C GLU A 303 10.83 15.35 -12.20
N TYR A 304 10.51 15.51 -10.91
CA TYR A 304 10.36 14.41 -9.99
C TYR A 304 9.24 13.46 -10.45
N LEU A 305 8.07 13.99 -10.78
CA LEU A 305 6.95 13.18 -11.26
C LEU A 305 7.31 12.38 -12.53
N ILE A 306 8.02 12.99 -13.49
CA ILE A 306 8.54 12.32 -14.69
C ILE A 306 9.52 11.21 -14.32
N TYR A 307 10.47 11.49 -13.44
CA TYR A 307 11.46 10.51 -12.99
C TYR A 307 10.80 9.29 -12.33
N TYR A 308 9.82 9.49 -11.45
CA TYR A 308 9.13 8.38 -10.80
C TYR A 308 8.28 7.57 -11.78
N PHE A 309 7.61 8.22 -12.73
CA PHE A 309 6.86 7.51 -13.75
C PHE A 309 7.77 6.68 -14.67
N GLU A 310 8.90 7.24 -15.12
CA GLU A 310 9.90 6.52 -15.94
C GLU A 310 10.41 5.25 -15.24
N ASN A 311 10.71 5.36 -13.93
CA ASN A 311 11.20 4.23 -13.13
C ASN A 311 10.14 3.16 -12.85
N SER A 312 8.88 3.45 -13.18
CA SER A 312 7.72 2.57 -13.03
C SER A 312 7.30 1.91 -14.35
N LEU A 313 7.93 2.27 -15.48
CA LEU A 313 7.66 1.64 -16.77
C LEU A 313 8.09 0.17 -16.77
N VAL A 314 7.33 -0.64 -17.49
CA VAL A 314 7.74 -1.98 -17.90
C VAL A 314 8.71 -1.82 -19.07
N LYS A 315 9.96 -2.17 -18.84
CA LYS A 315 11.04 -1.98 -19.81
C LYS A 315 11.35 -3.31 -20.54
N PRO A 316 11.20 -3.38 -21.89
CA PRO A 316 11.47 -4.60 -22.66
C PRO A 316 12.83 -5.21 -22.34
N GLU A 317 13.86 -4.37 -22.20
CA GLU A 317 15.22 -4.79 -21.90
C GLU A 317 15.37 -5.43 -20.51
N LEU A 318 14.40 -5.32 -19.61
CA LEU A 318 14.44 -5.91 -18.27
C LEU A 318 13.65 -7.23 -18.17
N LEU A 319 12.88 -7.59 -19.20
CA LEU A 319 12.04 -8.79 -19.18
C LEU A 319 12.84 -10.10 -19.11
N HIS A 320 14.05 -10.12 -19.67
CA HIS A 320 14.93 -11.29 -19.57
C HIS A 320 15.31 -11.63 -18.12
N LEU A 321 15.36 -10.64 -17.23
CA LEU A 321 15.69 -10.83 -15.80
C LEU A 321 14.61 -11.64 -15.05
N ILE A 322 13.36 -11.58 -15.54
CA ILE A 322 12.21 -12.33 -15.00
C ILE A 322 11.83 -13.54 -15.87
N ASN A 323 12.76 -14.04 -16.69
CA ASN A 323 12.54 -15.17 -17.61
C ASN A 323 11.34 -14.96 -18.57
N LYS A 324 11.16 -13.72 -19.02
CA LYS A 324 10.17 -13.34 -20.04
C LYS A 324 10.87 -12.93 -21.32
N ASP A 325 10.29 -13.34 -22.44
CA ASP A 325 10.76 -12.96 -23.77
C ASP A 325 10.05 -11.66 -24.21
N PRO A 326 10.78 -10.55 -24.45
CA PRO A 326 10.20 -9.28 -24.87
C PRO A 326 9.33 -9.36 -26.12
N ASP A 327 9.65 -10.25 -27.06
CA ASP A 327 8.91 -10.38 -28.32
C ASP A 327 7.47 -10.89 -28.10
N ASN A 328 7.18 -11.47 -26.93
CA ASN A 328 5.84 -11.88 -26.55
C ASN A 328 4.95 -10.72 -26.04
N TYR A 329 5.48 -9.51 -25.88
CA TYR A 329 4.76 -8.38 -25.28
C TYR A 329 4.66 -7.20 -26.24
N ILE A 330 3.76 -7.36 -27.23
CA ILE A 330 3.51 -6.39 -28.30
C ILE A 330 3.04 -5.04 -27.71
N GLY A 331 3.60 -3.93 -28.21
CA GLY A 331 3.24 -2.58 -27.78
C GLY A 331 4.09 -2.02 -26.64
N LEU A 332 4.95 -2.82 -26.00
CA LEU A 332 5.81 -2.31 -24.92
C LEU A 332 6.93 -1.41 -25.44
N ILE A 333 7.53 -1.72 -26.59
CA ILE A 333 8.59 -0.87 -27.17
C ILE A 333 7.99 0.48 -27.54
N GLU A 334 6.88 0.46 -28.28
CA GLU A 334 6.19 1.65 -28.76
C GLU A 334 5.69 2.54 -27.61
N SER A 335 5.18 1.94 -26.52
CA SER A 335 4.78 2.71 -25.34
C SER A 335 5.97 3.33 -24.58
N ASN A 336 7.13 2.66 -24.51
CA ASN A 336 8.33 3.26 -23.94
C ASN A 336 8.84 4.42 -24.81
N GLU A 337 8.82 4.28 -26.13
CA GLU A 337 9.16 5.38 -27.06
C GLU A 337 8.22 6.57 -26.85
N ARG A 338 6.91 6.31 -26.76
CA ARG A 338 5.89 7.32 -26.51
C ARG A 338 6.11 8.10 -25.20
N PHE A 339 6.56 7.44 -24.13
CA PHE A 339 6.92 8.13 -22.89
C PHE A 339 7.98 9.22 -23.15
N TYR A 340 9.04 8.90 -23.90
CA TYR A 340 10.08 9.86 -24.22
C TYR A 340 9.58 10.98 -25.15
N GLU A 341 8.61 10.71 -26.03
CA GLU A 341 7.93 11.74 -26.81
C GLU A 341 7.17 12.74 -25.92
N ILE A 342 6.42 12.24 -24.94
CA ILE A 342 5.71 13.06 -23.93
C ILE A 342 6.72 13.96 -23.19
N VAL A 343 7.82 13.38 -22.67
CA VAL A 343 8.87 14.14 -21.97
C VAL A 343 9.50 15.20 -22.88
N ASN A 344 9.80 14.86 -24.13
CA ASN A 344 10.39 15.78 -25.10
C ASN A 344 9.45 16.94 -25.47
N LYS A 345 8.14 16.67 -25.61
CA LYS A 345 7.10 17.69 -25.82
C LYS A 345 7.11 18.71 -24.68
N HIS A 346 7.17 18.25 -23.44
CA HIS A 346 7.21 19.13 -22.26
C HIS A 346 8.52 19.92 -22.14
N ASN A 347 9.67 19.30 -22.40
CA ASN A 347 10.96 19.99 -22.40
C ASN A 347 11.05 21.11 -23.46
N LYS A 348 10.42 20.92 -24.63
CA LYS A 348 10.35 21.95 -25.67
C LYS A 348 9.43 23.13 -25.29
N LEU A 349 8.25 22.86 -24.72
CA LEU A 349 7.30 23.88 -24.27
C LEU A 349 7.89 24.81 -23.20
N ASN A 350 8.82 24.31 -22.38
CA ASN A 350 9.50 25.09 -21.35
C ASN A 350 10.55 26.06 -21.92
N ARG A 351 11.22 25.70 -23.03
CA ARG A 351 12.21 26.57 -23.70
C ARG A 351 11.57 27.74 -24.45
N SER A 352 10.34 27.59 -24.96
CA SER A 352 9.62 28.65 -25.67
C SER A 352 9.00 29.72 -24.76
N LYS A 353 8.96 29.50 -23.44
CA LYS A 353 8.40 30.46 -22.45
C LYS A 353 9.46 31.27 -21.71
N THR A 354 10.74 31.03 -22.00
CA THR A 354 11.91 31.71 -21.37
C THR A 354 12.63 32.69 -22.31
N LEU A 355 12.10 32.87 -23.53
CA LEU A 355 12.45 33.93 -24.49
C LEU A 355 11.29 34.94 -24.53
#